data_AF-A0A9P1CVK3-F1
#
_entry.id   AF-A0A9P1CVK3-F1
#
_cell.length_a   1.000
_cell.length_b   1.000
_cell.length_c   1.000
_cell.angle_alpha   90.00
_cell.angle_beta   90.00
_cell.angle_gamma   90.00
#
_symmetry.space_group_name_H-M   'P 1'
#
loop_
_entity.id
_entity.type
_entity.pdbx_description
1 polymer ?
#
loop_
_entity_poly.entity_id
_entity_poly.type
_entity_poly.pdbx_seq_one_letter_code
_entity_poly.pdbx_strand_id
1 'polypeptide(L)'
;MIFKSFKALLFVEHLKADYDSSAPQMRKACSYQVGVQRHQVCGGFLHYLRELERISPASSFQQAAADLKQMFLRGLLDPDLQHALATTFPPSDLKAISAFRPYHARVEQAARTAKEETETRIAEELRAAEAKQVMTKLQSDMSMLKERIPDERVQAQNTAKDIKYLRDRQMQGQEYVEKYSAERISLVEYADGYLIASLDATVWPANSNYLNEAVSHMATVLAMSSSHIGFVQYPVIKSQTNQTTLVKHRHALDLLLLKAGLTAYHMVQIAYDKPDSSARDTRCLSQLAMVVFHANFDACDFMESRAVKEGRFGPVPLIRVADMIGFDEARRPAPSARTEQKGLPCHDLMVDAMLQGMNVSAGDRVILLDLLPNRLLDMNAFNGWDIMSLLFAIIIFNLFCGESYPAGGRSLLVL
;
A
#
# COMPACT_ATOMS: atom_id res chain seq x y z
N MET A 1 -17.47 61.22 13.99
CA MET A 1 -17.51 62.69 14.24
C MET A 1 -17.51 63.07 15.73
N ILE A 2 -17.65 62.14 16.68
CA ILE A 2 -17.86 62.42 18.11
C ILE A 2 -16.60 62.98 18.83
N PHE A 3 -15.39 62.70 18.34
CA PHE A 3 -14.15 63.04 19.07
C PHE A 3 -13.55 64.44 18.84
N LYS A 4 -14.09 65.27 17.93
CA LYS A 4 -13.43 66.54 17.55
C LYS A 4 -13.63 67.70 18.56
N SER A 5 -14.58 67.63 19.49
CA SER A 5 -14.91 68.75 20.41
C SER A 5 -14.77 68.44 21.91
N PHE A 6 -14.36 67.23 22.31
CA PHE A 6 -14.56 66.74 23.70
C PHE A 6 -13.31 66.71 24.60
N LYS A 7 -12.10 66.90 24.08
CA LYS A 7 -10.87 66.60 24.85
C LYS A 7 -10.67 67.51 26.07
N ALA A 8 -10.84 68.82 25.90
CA ALA A 8 -10.73 69.79 27.00
C ALA A 8 -11.92 69.71 27.97
N LEU A 9 -13.11 69.38 27.45
CA LEU A 9 -14.34 69.30 28.25
C LEU A 9 -14.34 68.10 29.18
N LEU A 10 -13.79 66.96 28.76
CA LEU A 10 -13.75 65.76 29.62
C LEU A 10 -12.98 65.99 30.93
N PHE A 11 -11.86 66.71 30.86
CA PHE A 11 -11.07 67.05 32.05
C PHE A 11 -11.86 67.95 33.02
N VAL A 12 -12.53 68.97 32.49
CA VAL A 12 -13.36 69.88 33.30
C VAL A 12 -14.59 69.14 33.87
N GLU A 13 -15.24 68.29 33.08
CA GLU A 13 -16.35 67.43 33.52
C GLU A 13 -15.92 66.52 34.67
N HIS A 14 -14.72 65.92 34.57
CA HIS A 14 -14.17 65.05 35.61
C HIS A 14 -13.87 65.81 36.91
N LEU A 15 -13.21 66.98 36.82
CA LEU A 15 -12.96 67.82 37.99
C LEU A 15 -14.25 68.29 38.66
N LYS A 16 -15.25 68.65 37.86
CA LYS A 16 -16.57 69.04 38.37
C LYS A 16 -17.25 67.88 39.08
N ALA A 17 -17.25 66.69 38.49
CA ALA A 17 -17.85 65.50 39.10
C ALA A 17 -17.18 65.13 40.44
N ASP A 18 -15.85 65.19 40.51
CA ASP A 18 -15.08 64.95 41.74
C ASP A 18 -15.45 65.97 42.84
N TYR A 19 -15.50 67.26 42.47
CA TYR A 19 -15.91 68.35 43.37
C TYR A 19 -17.35 68.20 43.87
N ASP A 20 -18.29 67.90 42.97
CA ASP A 20 -19.71 67.77 43.28
C ASP A 20 -20.00 66.53 44.13
N SER A 21 -19.24 65.44 43.93
CA SER A 21 -19.35 64.21 44.72
C SER A 21 -18.81 64.34 46.15
N SER A 22 -17.96 65.34 46.40
CA SER A 22 -17.42 65.62 47.72
C SER A 22 -18.44 66.35 48.60
N ALA A 23 -18.56 65.93 49.86
CA ALA A 23 -19.38 66.62 50.86
C ALA A 23 -18.96 68.10 50.95
N PRO A 24 -19.88 69.07 51.12
CA PRO A 24 -19.58 70.49 51.04
C PRO A 24 -18.36 70.95 51.85
N GLN A 25 -18.17 70.40 53.05
CA GLN A 25 -17.07 70.69 53.96
C GLN A 25 -15.71 70.08 53.55
N MET A 26 -15.70 69.10 52.65
CA MET A 26 -14.51 68.42 52.14
C MET A 26 -14.08 68.93 50.75
N ARG A 27 -14.85 69.82 50.16
CA ARG A 27 -14.55 70.41 48.85
C ARG A 27 -13.29 71.27 48.94
N LYS A 28 -12.28 70.93 48.15
CA LYS A 28 -11.00 71.64 48.08
C LYS A 28 -10.73 72.08 46.65
N ALA A 29 -10.01 73.20 46.50
CA ALA A 29 -9.50 73.62 45.20
C ALA A 29 -8.54 72.55 44.66
N CYS A 30 -8.65 72.24 43.36
CA CYS A 30 -7.74 71.30 42.70
C CYS A 30 -6.34 71.92 42.60
N SER A 31 -5.35 71.30 43.24
CA SER A 31 -3.95 71.74 43.13
C SER A 31 -3.38 71.39 41.77
N TYR A 32 -2.30 72.06 41.36
CA TYR A 32 -1.63 71.79 40.09
C TYR A 32 -1.21 70.32 39.93
N GLN A 33 -0.63 69.71 40.98
CA GLN A 33 -0.18 68.32 40.94
C GLN A 33 -1.34 67.34 40.72
N VAL A 34 -2.47 67.55 41.42
CA VAL A 34 -3.68 66.75 41.24
C VAL A 34 -4.26 66.97 39.84
N GLY A 35 -4.28 68.23 39.37
CA GLY A 35 -4.74 68.58 38.03
C GLY A 35 -3.95 67.87 36.92
N VAL A 36 -2.61 67.83 37.02
CA VAL A 36 -1.75 67.13 36.06
C VAL A 36 -2.05 65.63 36.05
N GLN A 37 -2.17 64.99 37.21
CA GLN A 37 -2.50 63.56 37.29
C GLN A 37 -3.87 63.27 36.67
N ARG A 38 -4.91 64.06 37.00
CA ARG A 38 -6.24 63.91 36.41
C ARG A 38 -6.22 64.13 34.90
N HIS A 39 -5.43 65.07 34.40
CA HIS A 39 -5.25 65.30 32.97
C HIS A 39 -4.61 64.09 32.27
N GLN A 40 -3.56 63.49 32.86
CA GLN A 40 -2.93 62.28 32.33
C GLN A 40 -3.93 61.11 32.25
N VAL A 41 -4.71 60.91 33.31
CA VAL A 41 -5.77 59.87 33.35
C VAL A 41 -6.84 60.11 32.28
N CYS A 42 -7.28 61.37 32.06
CA CYS A 42 -8.19 61.71 30.97
C CYS A 42 -7.60 61.33 29.60
N GLY A 43 -6.30 61.57 29.40
CA GLY A 43 -5.58 61.14 28.21
C GLY A 43 -5.57 59.62 28.02
N GLY A 44 -5.28 58.88 29.10
CA GLY A 44 -5.33 57.41 29.12
C GLY A 44 -6.72 56.88 28.80
N PHE A 45 -7.77 57.42 29.43
CA PHE A 45 -9.16 57.04 29.16
C PHE A 45 -9.53 57.22 27.68
N LEU A 46 -9.21 58.38 27.08
CA LEU A 46 -9.46 58.63 25.66
C LEU A 46 -8.69 57.70 24.74
N HIS A 47 -7.46 57.31 25.11
CA HIS A 47 -6.68 56.33 24.36
C HIS A 47 -7.36 54.96 24.35
N TYR A 48 -7.71 54.41 25.52
CA TYR A 48 -8.39 53.12 25.60
C TYR A 48 -9.78 53.15 24.98
N LEU A 49 -10.52 54.26 25.11
CA LEU A 49 -11.82 54.39 24.46
C LEU A 49 -11.69 54.34 22.92
N ARG A 50 -10.62 54.89 22.36
CA ARG A 50 -10.33 54.83 20.93
C ARG A 50 -9.88 53.43 20.48
N GLU A 51 -9.11 52.73 21.30
CA GLU A 51 -8.78 51.33 21.02
C GLU A 51 -10.03 50.45 21.05
N LEU A 52 -10.95 50.70 21.98
CA LEU A 52 -12.24 50.02 22.03
C LEU A 52 -13.08 50.34 20.78
N GLU A 53 -13.13 51.60 20.33
CA GLU A 53 -13.79 52.01 19.08
C GLU A 53 -13.25 51.26 17.87
N ARG A 54 -11.92 51.06 17.83
CA ARG A 54 -11.25 50.38 16.72
C ARG A 54 -11.67 48.92 16.57
N ILE A 55 -11.89 48.22 17.69
CA ILE A 55 -12.22 46.79 17.67
C ILE A 55 -13.72 46.52 17.75
N SER A 56 -14.51 47.45 18.27
CA SER A 56 -15.94 47.25 18.52
C SER A 56 -16.79 47.58 17.30
N PRO A 57 -17.85 46.81 17.02
CA PRO A 57 -18.92 47.23 16.12
C PRO A 57 -19.51 48.59 16.53
N ALA A 58 -19.88 49.42 15.55
CA ALA A 58 -20.40 50.78 15.81
C ALA A 58 -21.65 50.78 16.72
N SER A 59 -22.47 49.73 16.67
CA SER A 59 -23.67 49.58 17.48
C SER A 59 -23.37 49.29 18.96
N SER A 60 -22.37 48.46 19.26
CA SER A 60 -22.00 48.13 20.64
C SER A 60 -21.09 49.17 21.28
N PHE A 61 -20.30 49.89 20.46
CA PHE A 61 -19.39 50.92 20.93
C PHE A 61 -20.12 52.07 21.62
N GLN A 62 -21.25 52.56 21.08
CA GLN A 62 -21.94 53.73 21.63
C GLN A 62 -22.41 53.50 23.08
N GLN A 63 -23.01 52.34 23.35
CA GLN A 63 -23.44 51.96 24.68
C GLN A 63 -22.24 51.79 25.63
N ALA A 64 -21.22 51.03 25.20
CA ALA A 64 -20.01 50.81 25.98
C ALA A 64 -19.30 52.13 26.33
N ALA A 65 -19.22 53.05 25.38
CA ALA A 65 -18.60 54.36 25.57
C ALA A 65 -19.37 55.22 26.58
N ALA A 66 -20.71 55.19 26.55
CA ALA A 66 -21.54 55.91 27.52
C ALA A 66 -21.36 55.35 28.93
N ASP A 67 -21.41 54.02 29.08
CA ASP A 67 -21.25 53.33 30.36
C ASP A 67 -19.85 53.57 30.96
N LEU A 68 -18.80 53.41 30.14
CA LEU A 68 -17.42 53.66 30.54
C LEU A 68 -17.18 55.12 30.89
N LYS A 69 -17.78 56.07 30.15
CA LYS A 69 -17.70 57.51 30.49
C LYS A 69 -18.37 57.79 31.83
N GLN A 70 -19.51 57.17 32.13
CA GLN A 70 -20.17 57.33 33.42
C GLN A 70 -19.33 56.75 34.58
N MET A 71 -18.71 55.58 34.39
CA MET A 71 -17.77 55.01 35.37
C MET A 71 -16.54 55.89 35.56
N PHE A 72 -16.02 56.44 34.47
CA PHE A 72 -14.89 57.36 34.47
C PHE A 72 -15.20 58.61 35.29
N LEU A 73 -16.31 59.30 35.00
CA LEU A 73 -16.70 60.52 35.73
C LEU A 73 -17.00 60.29 37.23
N ARG A 74 -17.22 59.05 37.66
CA ARG A 74 -17.34 58.67 39.07
C ARG A 74 -15.99 58.38 39.75
N GLY A 75 -14.88 58.52 39.02
CA GLY A 75 -13.52 58.24 39.51
C GLY A 75 -13.20 56.76 39.66
N LEU A 76 -14.05 55.84 39.17
CA LEU A 76 -13.89 54.39 39.37
C LEU A 76 -12.75 53.80 38.55
N LEU A 77 -12.33 54.48 37.47
CA LEU A 77 -11.29 54.00 36.56
C LEU A 77 -9.91 54.59 36.86
N ASP A 78 -9.83 55.61 37.72
CA ASP A 78 -8.62 56.39 37.92
C ASP A 78 -7.46 55.56 38.45
N PRO A 79 -7.61 54.67 39.47
CA PRO A 79 -6.51 53.83 39.94
C PRO A 79 -5.96 52.90 38.85
N ASP A 80 -6.83 52.24 38.08
CA ASP A 80 -6.43 51.33 37.00
C ASP A 80 -5.70 52.08 35.88
N LEU A 81 -6.23 53.25 35.49
CA LEU A 81 -5.63 54.08 34.45
C LEU A 81 -4.28 54.66 34.89
N GLN A 82 -4.16 55.11 36.14
CA GLN A 82 -2.88 55.57 36.70
C GLN A 82 -1.86 54.43 36.75
N HIS A 83 -2.28 53.25 37.19
CA HIS A 83 -1.43 52.07 37.22
C HIS A 83 -0.94 51.71 35.82
N ALA A 84 -1.83 51.67 34.83
CA ALA A 84 -1.49 51.36 33.45
C ALA A 84 -0.52 52.41 32.84
N LEU A 85 -0.76 53.70 33.09
CA LEU A 85 0.12 54.79 32.63
C LEU A 85 1.51 54.75 33.28
N ALA A 86 1.60 54.29 34.52
CA ALA A 86 2.88 54.18 35.25
C ALA A 86 3.68 52.92 34.88
N THR A 87 3.00 51.84 34.49
CA THR A 87 3.64 50.53 34.28
C THR A 87 3.84 50.16 32.82
N THR A 88 3.03 50.71 31.90
CA THR A 88 3.03 50.30 30.50
C THR A 88 3.32 51.48 29.59
N PHE A 89 4.27 51.33 28.68
CA PHE A 89 4.52 52.30 27.61
C PHE A 89 3.47 52.12 26.50
N PRO A 90 2.81 53.18 25.98
CA PRO A 90 1.82 53.06 24.91
C PRO A 90 2.40 52.44 23.62
N PRO A 91 1.64 51.60 22.88
CA PRO A 91 0.25 51.21 23.10
C PRO A 91 0.07 50.10 24.16
N SER A 92 -0.96 50.21 24.99
CA SER A 92 -1.31 49.23 26.04
C SER A 92 -2.62 48.49 25.69
N ASP A 93 -2.73 47.24 26.12
CA ASP A 93 -3.90 46.39 25.87
C ASP A 93 -5.12 46.86 26.70
N LEU A 94 -6.31 46.83 26.10
CA LEU A 94 -7.60 47.07 26.79
C LEU A 94 -7.77 46.17 28.02
N LYS A 95 -7.12 45.00 28.05
CA LYS A 95 -7.11 44.08 29.20
C LYS A 95 -6.41 44.67 30.44
N ALA A 96 -5.58 45.70 30.29
CA ALA A 96 -4.89 46.36 31.39
C ALA A 96 -5.88 47.08 32.33
N ILE A 97 -7.03 47.53 31.82
CA ILE A 97 -8.05 48.24 32.61
C ILE A 97 -9.23 47.31 32.88
N SER A 98 -9.53 47.04 34.15
CA SER A 98 -10.51 46.01 34.54
C SER A 98 -11.90 46.25 33.94
N ALA A 99 -12.35 47.51 33.90
CA ALA A 99 -13.64 47.89 33.35
C ALA A 99 -13.79 47.72 31.83
N PHE A 100 -12.69 47.66 31.08
CA PHE A 100 -12.72 47.43 29.63
C PHE A 100 -12.82 45.95 29.29
N ARG A 101 -12.44 45.04 30.20
CA ARG A 101 -12.40 43.59 29.95
C ARG A 101 -13.75 42.99 29.53
N PRO A 102 -14.90 43.33 30.14
CA PRO A 102 -16.19 42.76 29.72
C PRO A 102 -16.58 43.16 28.30
N TYR A 103 -16.27 44.40 27.90
CA TYR A 103 -16.54 44.88 26.55
C TYR A 103 -15.60 44.24 25.54
N HIS A 104 -14.31 44.11 25.87
CA HIS A 104 -13.33 43.39 25.06
C HIS A 104 -13.74 41.94 24.82
N ALA A 105 -14.16 41.24 25.87
CA ALA A 105 -14.60 39.85 25.78
C ALA A 105 -15.84 39.69 24.89
N ARG A 106 -16.81 40.62 24.97
CA ARG A 106 -17.99 40.63 24.08
C ARG A 106 -17.61 40.85 22.62
N VAL A 107 -16.65 41.75 22.36
CA VAL A 107 -16.15 42.01 21.00
C VAL A 107 -15.41 40.79 20.45
N GLU A 108 -14.52 40.18 21.24
CA GLU A 108 -13.81 38.95 20.86
C GLU A 108 -14.81 37.80 20.58
N GLN A 109 -15.83 37.65 21.42
CA GLN A 109 -16.86 36.62 21.22
C GLN A 109 -17.68 36.88 19.95
N ALA A 110 -18.13 38.12 19.72
CA ALA A 110 -18.87 38.48 18.51
C ALA A 110 -18.02 38.27 17.25
N ALA A 111 -16.73 38.61 17.28
CA ALA A 111 -15.81 38.38 16.19
C ALA A 111 -15.60 36.88 15.91
N ARG A 112 -15.51 36.04 16.96
CA ARG A 112 -15.43 34.58 16.81
C ARG A 112 -16.69 34.01 16.19
N THR A 113 -17.87 34.36 16.68
CA THR A 113 -19.15 33.88 16.12
C THR A 113 -19.32 34.31 14.66
N ALA A 114 -19.01 35.58 14.32
CA ALA A 114 -19.07 36.04 12.95
C ALA A 114 -18.08 35.26 12.04
N LYS A 115 -16.89 34.94 12.56
CA LYS A 115 -15.92 34.11 11.82
C LYS A 115 -16.45 32.69 11.60
N GLU A 116 -16.98 32.05 12.64
CA GLU A 116 -17.58 30.71 12.56
C GLU A 116 -18.74 30.69 11.55
N GLU A 117 -19.61 31.70 11.55
CA GLU A 117 -20.71 31.84 10.57
C GLU A 117 -20.18 32.00 9.13
N THR A 118 -19.09 32.75 8.92
CA THR A 118 -18.48 32.84 7.59
C THR A 118 -17.84 31.54 7.15
N GLU A 119 -17.18 30.83 8.07
CA GLU A 119 -16.55 29.53 7.80
C GLU A 119 -17.61 28.47 7.48
N THR A 120 -18.74 28.42 8.20
CA THR A 120 -19.84 27.49 7.91
C THR A 120 -20.47 27.78 6.55
N ARG A 121 -20.70 29.05 6.22
CA ARG A 121 -21.22 29.44 4.89
C ARG A 121 -20.30 29.00 3.76
N ILE A 122 -18.99 29.24 3.89
CA ILE A 122 -17.99 28.79 2.90
C ILE A 122 -17.98 27.26 2.79
N ALA A 123 -18.08 26.54 3.92
CA ALA A 123 -18.13 25.08 3.92
C ALA A 123 -19.40 24.52 3.26
N GLU A 124 -20.54 25.22 3.35
CA GLU A 124 -21.77 24.88 2.62
C GLU A 124 -21.64 25.13 1.11
N GLU A 125 -21.09 26.29 0.73
CA GLU A 125 -20.82 26.61 -0.68
C GLU A 125 -19.85 25.63 -1.34
N LEU A 126 -18.78 25.23 -0.63
CA LEU A 126 -17.83 24.21 -1.10
C LEU A 126 -18.50 22.84 -1.28
N ARG A 127 -19.29 22.37 -0.30
CA ARG A 127 -20.03 21.11 -0.41
C ARG A 127 -21.00 21.12 -1.60
N ALA A 128 -21.69 22.24 -1.83
CA ALA A 128 -22.59 22.38 -2.98
C ALA A 128 -21.82 22.36 -4.32
N ALA A 129 -20.65 23.00 -4.38
CA ALA A 129 -19.79 23.00 -5.56
C ALA A 129 -19.22 21.60 -5.88
N GLU A 130 -18.74 20.88 -4.86
CA GLU A 130 -18.26 19.50 -5.00
C GLU A 130 -19.37 18.56 -5.47
N ALA A 131 -20.57 18.66 -4.88
CA ALA A 131 -21.72 17.87 -5.31
C ALA A 131 -22.06 18.13 -6.79
N LYS A 132 -22.04 19.39 -7.23
CA LYS A 132 -22.27 19.76 -8.63
C LYS A 132 -21.19 19.21 -9.56
N GLN A 133 -19.93 19.23 -9.14
CA GLN A 133 -18.81 18.65 -9.91
C GLN A 133 -18.97 17.14 -10.06
N VAL A 134 -19.31 16.42 -8.99
CA VAL A 134 -19.57 14.97 -9.01
C VAL A 134 -20.73 14.66 -9.95
N MET A 135 -21.83 15.40 -9.87
CA MET A 135 -22.99 15.22 -10.77
C MET A 135 -22.63 15.44 -12.24
N THR A 136 -21.83 16.46 -12.54
CA THR A 136 -21.36 16.75 -13.91
C THR A 136 -20.49 15.61 -14.43
N LYS A 137 -19.60 15.07 -13.59
CA LYS A 137 -18.76 13.92 -13.94
C LYS A 137 -19.59 12.66 -14.19
N LEU A 138 -20.54 12.36 -13.32
CA LEU A 138 -21.45 11.22 -13.50
C LEU A 138 -22.25 11.33 -14.79
N GLN A 139 -22.73 12.52 -15.15
CA GLN A 139 -23.43 12.74 -16.43
C GLN A 139 -22.51 12.51 -17.63
N SER A 140 -21.27 13.00 -17.57
CA SER A 140 -20.26 12.76 -18.60
C SER A 140 -19.96 11.26 -18.74
N ASP A 141 -19.76 10.56 -17.62
CA ASP A 141 -19.47 9.12 -17.60
C ASP A 141 -20.67 8.32 -18.15
N MET A 142 -21.91 8.69 -17.79
CA MET A 142 -23.12 8.08 -18.34
C MET A 142 -23.25 8.30 -19.85
N SER A 143 -22.87 9.48 -20.36
CA SER A 143 -22.83 9.73 -21.81
C SER A 143 -21.78 8.85 -22.50
N MET A 144 -20.56 8.79 -21.94
CA MET A 144 -19.50 7.93 -22.46
C MET A 144 -19.89 6.45 -22.42
N LEU A 145 -20.57 6.00 -21.37
CA LEU A 145 -21.07 4.62 -21.28
C LEU A 145 -22.14 4.35 -22.34
N LYS A 146 -23.07 5.29 -22.58
CA LYS A 146 -24.05 5.14 -23.67
C LYS A 146 -23.40 5.03 -25.04
N GLU A 147 -22.31 5.76 -25.28
CA GLU A 147 -21.53 5.68 -26.53
C GLU A 147 -20.67 4.41 -26.61
N ARG A 148 -20.21 3.90 -25.47
CA ARG A 148 -19.30 2.75 -25.39
C ARG A 148 -19.98 1.42 -25.21
N ILE A 149 -21.25 1.37 -24.81
CA ILE A 149 -22.05 0.13 -24.85
C ILE A 149 -22.03 -0.30 -26.31
N PRO A 150 -21.24 -1.33 -26.66
CA PRO A 150 -21.19 -1.80 -28.03
C PRO A 150 -22.59 -2.31 -28.34
N ASP A 151 -23.05 -2.06 -29.56
CA ASP A 151 -24.21 -2.78 -30.07
C ASP A 151 -24.00 -4.29 -29.79
N GLU A 152 -25.01 -5.02 -29.30
CA GLU A 152 -24.85 -6.40 -28.78
C GLU A 152 -24.09 -7.30 -29.77
N ARG A 153 -24.21 -7.00 -31.07
CA ARG A 153 -23.49 -7.61 -32.18
C ARG A 153 -21.96 -7.47 -32.09
N VAL A 154 -21.44 -6.29 -31.75
CA VAL A 154 -19.99 -6.03 -31.62
C VAL A 154 -19.44 -6.76 -30.40
N GLN A 155 -20.19 -6.80 -29.30
CA GLN A 155 -19.79 -7.54 -28.10
C GLN A 155 -19.70 -9.04 -28.39
N ALA A 156 -20.72 -9.62 -29.05
CA ALA A 156 -20.72 -11.03 -29.45
C ALA A 156 -19.54 -11.37 -30.38
N GLN A 157 -19.19 -10.48 -31.32
CA GLN A 157 -18.04 -10.69 -32.20
C GLN A 157 -16.69 -10.66 -31.46
N ASN A 158 -16.52 -9.77 -30.49
CA ASN A 158 -15.29 -9.70 -29.69
C ASN A 158 -15.17 -10.93 -28.77
N THR A 159 -16.26 -11.34 -28.12
CA THR A 159 -16.28 -12.58 -27.32
C THR A 159 -15.96 -13.81 -28.18
N ALA A 160 -16.50 -13.89 -29.41
CA ALA A 160 -16.16 -14.99 -30.31
C ALA A 160 -14.67 -15.00 -30.71
N LYS A 161 -14.05 -13.83 -30.91
CA LYS A 161 -12.61 -13.71 -31.19
C LYS A 161 -11.77 -14.14 -29.99
N ASP A 162 -12.15 -13.75 -28.78
CA ASP A 162 -11.42 -14.11 -27.56
C ASP A 162 -11.51 -15.61 -27.27
N ILE A 163 -12.69 -16.21 -27.43
CA ILE A 163 -12.88 -17.66 -27.29
C ILE A 163 -12.04 -18.41 -28.32
N LYS A 164 -12.04 -17.96 -29.58
CA LYS A 164 -11.20 -18.55 -30.63
C LYS A 164 -9.72 -18.46 -30.26
N TYR A 165 -9.25 -17.29 -29.83
CA TYR A 165 -7.85 -17.10 -29.44
C TYR A 165 -7.43 -17.99 -28.28
N LEU A 166 -8.25 -18.10 -27.23
CA LEU A 166 -8.00 -19.00 -26.10
C LEU A 166 -7.93 -20.45 -26.54
N ARG A 167 -8.87 -20.88 -27.40
CA ARG A 167 -8.89 -22.24 -27.96
C ARG A 167 -7.65 -22.53 -28.79
N ASP A 168 -7.28 -21.62 -29.70
CA ASP A 168 -6.10 -21.78 -30.56
C ASP A 168 -4.81 -21.88 -29.71
N ARG A 169 -4.69 -21.06 -28.65
CA ARG A 169 -3.56 -21.12 -27.71
C ARG A 169 -3.53 -22.42 -26.91
N GLN A 170 -4.68 -22.94 -26.48
CA GLN A 170 -4.78 -24.22 -25.79
C GLN A 170 -4.38 -25.38 -26.71
N MET A 171 -4.87 -25.40 -27.95
CA MET A 171 -4.50 -26.45 -28.91
C MET A 171 -3.02 -26.42 -29.24
N GLN A 172 -2.41 -25.25 -29.47
CA GLN A 172 -0.97 -25.15 -29.67
C GLN A 172 -0.16 -25.63 -28.45
N GLY A 173 -0.62 -25.31 -27.25
CA GLY A 173 -0.01 -25.81 -26.02
C GLY A 173 -0.13 -27.34 -25.89
N GLN A 174 -1.27 -27.90 -26.28
CA GLN A 174 -1.52 -29.33 -26.25
C GLN A 174 -0.69 -30.08 -27.30
N GLU A 175 -0.66 -29.63 -28.55
CA GLU A 175 0.18 -30.19 -29.62
C GLU A 175 1.66 -30.19 -29.21
N TYR A 176 2.12 -29.10 -28.57
CA TYR A 176 3.47 -29.01 -28.06
C TYR A 176 3.73 -30.04 -26.96
N VAL A 177 2.82 -30.16 -25.98
CA VAL A 177 2.94 -31.16 -24.91
C VAL A 177 2.96 -32.56 -25.50
N GLU A 178 2.01 -32.91 -26.37
CA GLU A 178 1.95 -34.23 -27.02
C GLU A 178 3.23 -34.56 -27.78
N LYS A 179 3.77 -33.60 -28.56
CA LYS A 179 5.05 -33.77 -29.26
C LYS A 179 6.21 -33.97 -28.29
N TYR A 180 6.30 -33.15 -27.24
CA TYR A 180 7.37 -33.22 -26.26
C TYR A 180 7.31 -34.51 -25.43
N SER A 181 6.10 -34.93 -25.04
CA SER A 181 5.80 -36.21 -24.40
C SER A 181 6.22 -37.39 -25.27
N ALA A 182 5.89 -37.36 -26.56
CA ALA A 182 6.25 -38.42 -27.49
C ALA A 182 7.76 -38.55 -27.73
N GLU A 183 8.50 -37.44 -27.69
CA GLU A 183 9.95 -37.43 -27.93
C GLU A 183 10.78 -37.80 -26.67
N ARG A 184 10.24 -37.67 -25.46
CA ARG A 184 11.01 -37.82 -24.21
C ARG A 184 10.45 -38.75 -23.14
N ILE A 185 9.23 -39.28 -23.29
CA ILE A 185 8.72 -40.30 -22.35
C ILE A 185 9.33 -41.66 -22.71
N SER A 186 10.52 -41.93 -22.19
CA SER A 186 11.02 -43.30 -22.01
C SER A 186 10.55 -43.79 -20.64
N LEU A 187 9.56 -44.67 -20.61
CA LEU A 187 9.11 -45.36 -19.39
C LEU A 187 10.21 -46.32 -18.93
N VAL A 188 10.63 -46.21 -17.67
CA VAL A 188 11.72 -47.02 -17.09
C VAL A 188 11.24 -47.65 -15.78
N GLU A 189 11.44 -48.96 -15.66
CA GLU A 189 11.14 -49.76 -14.46
C GLU A 189 11.96 -49.32 -13.24
N TYR A 190 11.37 -49.32 -12.04
CA TYR A 190 11.96 -48.76 -10.83
C TYR A 190 12.85 -49.74 -10.05
N ALA A 191 14.07 -49.31 -9.81
CA ALA A 191 14.93 -49.68 -8.69
C ALA A 191 15.53 -48.34 -8.19
N ASP A 192 15.37 -48.05 -6.90
CA ASP A 192 15.85 -46.88 -6.13
C ASP A 192 15.94 -45.55 -6.91
N GLY A 193 14.78 -44.95 -7.19
CA GLY A 193 14.68 -43.66 -7.90
C GLY A 193 14.58 -42.46 -6.95
N TYR A 194 15.11 -41.32 -7.40
CA TYR A 194 14.86 -40.02 -6.78
C TYR A 194 13.70 -39.31 -7.48
N LEU A 195 12.90 -38.56 -6.73
CA LEU A 195 11.84 -37.72 -7.29
C LEU A 195 12.04 -36.28 -6.85
N ILE A 196 12.02 -35.36 -7.80
CA ILE A 196 12.08 -33.93 -7.59
C ILE A 196 10.71 -33.33 -7.92
N ALA A 197 10.03 -32.77 -6.90
CA ALA A 197 8.81 -32.01 -7.10
C ALA A 197 9.15 -30.51 -7.16
N SER A 198 8.95 -29.87 -8.30
CA SER A 198 9.21 -28.43 -8.49
C SER A 198 7.89 -27.64 -8.39
N LEU A 199 7.91 -26.51 -7.68
CA LEU A 199 6.82 -25.54 -7.59
C LEU A 199 7.36 -24.15 -7.87
N ASP A 200 6.94 -23.53 -8.97
CA ASP A 200 7.26 -22.14 -9.26
C ASP A 200 6.14 -21.21 -8.75
N ALA A 201 6.42 -20.48 -7.67
CA ALA A 201 5.55 -19.43 -7.14
C ALA A 201 6.11 -18.02 -7.39
N THR A 202 6.98 -17.84 -8.40
CA THR A 202 7.56 -16.53 -8.75
C THR A 202 6.51 -15.48 -9.08
N VAL A 203 5.40 -15.90 -9.70
CA VAL A 203 4.19 -15.11 -9.92
C VAL A 203 3.06 -15.73 -9.11
N TRP A 204 2.56 -14.96 -8.15
CA TRP A 204 1.43 -15.40 -7.33
C TRP A 204 0.16 -15.51 -8.18
N PRO A 205 -0.54 -16.66 -8.16
CA PRO A 205 -1.76 -16.83 -8.93
C PRO A 205 -2.88 -15.91 -8.40
N ALA A 206 -3.76 -15.46 -9.29
CA ALA A 206 -4.91 -14.64 -8.89
C ALA A 206 -5.86 -15.42 -7.94
N ASN A 207 -5.94 -16.74 -8.13
CA ASN A 207 -6.65 -17.65 -7.24
C ASN A 207 -5.63 -18.44 -6.40
N SER A 208 -5.63 -18.20 -5.08
CA SER A 208 -4.72 -18.88 -4.14
C SER A 208 -4.98 -20.39 -4.02
N ASN A 209 -6.16 -20.87 -4.39
CA ASN A 209 -6.50 -22.29 -4.26
C ASN A 209 -5.59 -23.17 -5.11
N TYR A 210 -5.15 -22.69 -6.28
CA TYR A 210 -4.20 -23.42 -7.11
C TYR A 210 -2.87 -23.69 -6.42
N LEU A 211 -2.40 -22.72 -5.63
CA LEU A 211 -1.17 -22.89 -4.87
C LEU A 211 -1.38 -23.88 -3.70
N ASN A 212 -2.54 -23.82 -3.05
CA ASN A 212 -2.89 -24.77 -1.98
C ASN A 212 -2.92 -26.21 -2.51
N GLU A 213 -3.55 -26.43 -3.65
CA GLU A 213 -3.64 -27.74 -4.31
C GLU A 213 -2.26 -28.22 -4.75
N ALA A 214 -1.45 -27.36 -5.39
CA ALA A 214 -0.09 -27.68 -5.78
C ALA A 214 0.79 -28.07 -4.58
N VAL A 215 0.74 -27.32 -3.48
CA VAL A 215 1.47 -27.64 -2.25
C VAL A 215 0.96 -28.96 -1.63
N SER A 216 -0.34 -29.21 -1.67
CA SER A 216 -0.92 -30.47 -1.17
C SER A 216 -0.41 -31.67 -1.99
N HIS A 217 -0.39 -31.56 -3.32
CA HIS A 217 0.13 -32.63 -4.20
C HIS A 217 1.63 -32.84 -3.98
N MET A 218 2.39 -31.76 -3.85
CA MET A 218 3.81 -31.84 -3.49
C MET A 218 3.98 -32.61 -2.19
N ALA A 219 3.23 -32.28 -1.14
CA ALA A 219 3.31 -32.96 0.14
C ALA A 219 3.00 -34.46 0.04
N THR A 220 1.93 -34.84 -0.66
CA THR A 220 1.60 -36.26 -0.88
C THR A 220 2.74 -37.01 -1.57
N VAL A 221 3.34 -36.42 -2.60
CA VAL A 221 4.44 -37.05 -3.35
C VAL A 221 5.71 -37.15 -2.50
N LEU A 222 6.05 -36.10 -1.74
CA LEU A 222 7.21 -36.12 -0.84
C LEU A 222 7.02 -37.05 0.35
N ALA A 223 5.78 -37.36 0.75
CA ALA A 223 5.50 -38.32 1.81
C ALA A 223 5.77 -39.78 1.41
N MET A 224 5.94 -40.07 0.11
CA MET A 224 6.08 -41.43 -0.40
C MET A 224 7.48 -42.04 -0.16
N SER A 225 8.53 -41.22 -0.04
CA SER A 225 9.90 -41.70 0.17
C SER A 225 10.79 -40.61 0.79
N SER A 226 11.77 -41.02 1.60
CA SER A 226 12.85 -40.15 2.08
C SER A 226 13.84 -39.75 0.98
N SER A 227 13.77 -40.39 -0.19
CA SER A 227 14.57 -40.07 -1.39
C SER A 227 13.90 -39.00 -2.28
N HIS A 228 12.81 -38.37 -1.82
CA HIS A 228 12.11 -37.32 -2.58
C HIS A 228 12.45 -35.93 -2.05
N ILE A 229 12.51 -34.95 -2.94
CA ILE A 229 12.82 -33.55 -2.62
C ILE A 229 11.85 -32.60 -3.30
N GLY A 230 11.37 -31.61 -2.55
CA GLY A 230 10.61 -30.49 -3.10
C GLY A 230 11.51 -29.30 -3.34
N PHE A 231 11.26 -28.58 -4.42
CA PHE A 231 11.93 -27.35 -4.79
C PHE A 231 10.92 -26.25 -5.08
N VAL A 232 10.91 -25.22 -4.24
CA VAL A 232 9.89 -24.16 -4.26
C VAL A 232 10.53 -22.82 -4.58
N GLN A 233 10.20 -22.24 -5.73
CA GLN A 233 10.67 -20.90 -6.08
C GLN A 233 9.80 -19.82 -5.44
N TYR A 234 10.41 -18.86 -4.76
CA TYR A 234 9.67 -17.84 -4.03
C TYR A 234 9.12 -16.75 -4.95
N PRO A 235 8.01 -16.09 -4.52
CA PRO A 235 7.55 -14.86 -5.15
C PRO A 235 8.68 -13.82 -5.31
N VAL A 236 8.69 -13.17 -6.49
CA VAL A 236 9.65 -12.13 -6.87
C VAL A 236 8.90 -10.82 -7.16
N ILE A 237 9.54 -9.69 -6.87
CA ILE A 237 9.01 -8.37 -7.23
C ILE A 237 8.91 -8.26 -8.76
N LYS A 238 7.72 -7.96 -9.24
CA LYS A 238 7.43 -7.62 -10.64
C LYS A 238 6.76 -6.24 -10.69
N SER A 239 6.58 -5.68 -11.88
CA SER A 239 5.93 -4.37 -12.05
C SER A 239 4.52 -4.28 -11.45
N GLN A 240 3.83 -5.41 -11.26
CA GLN A 240 2.49 -5.49 -10.70
C GLN A 240 2.47 -5.82 -9.18
N THR A 241 3.61 -6.12 -8.57
CA THR A 241 3.69 -6.59 -7.18
C THR A 241 4.52 -5.61 -6.35
N ASN A 242 3.88 -4.95 -5.38
CA ASN A 242 4.61 -4.08 -4.44
C ASN A 242 5.29 -4.90 -3.31
N GLN A 243 6.18 -4.25 -2.55
CA GLN A 243 6.95 -4.88 -1.47
C GLN A 243 6.06 -5.50 -0.39
N THR A 244 4.98 -4.83 0.01
CA THR A 244 4.05 -5.31 1.03
C THR A 244 3.32 -6.58 0.58
N THR A 245 2.86 -6.61 -0.67
CA THR A 245 2.22 -7.77 -1.29
C THR A 245 3.19 -8.94 -1.40
N LEU A 246 4.45 -8.68 -1.78
CA LEU A 246 5.50 -9.69 -1.81
C LEU A 246 5.65 -10.38 -0.44
N VAL A 247 5.80 -9.60 0.63
CA VAL A 247 5.96 -10.14 1.99
C VAL A 247 4.75 -10.99 2.39
N LYS A 248 3.53 -10.53 2.09
CA LYS A 248 2.30 -11.31 2.34
C LYS A 248 2.29 -12.64 1.60
N HIS A 249 2.65 -12.64 0.32
CA HIS A 249 2.69 -13.84 -0.50
C HIS A 249 3.74 -14.85 0.00
N ARG A 250 4.93 -14.38 0.37
CA ARG A 250 5.97 -15.24 0.96
C ARG A 250 5.50 -15.89 2.25
N HIS A 251 4.97 -15.08 3.17
CA HIS A 251 4.46 -15.59 4.43
C HIS A 251 3.30 -16.59 4.24
N ALA A 252 2.40 -16.31 3.30
CA ALA A 252 1.31 -17.23 2.96
C ALA A 252 1.86 -18.57 2.44
N LEU A 253 2.86 -18.55 1.56
CA LEU A 253 3.51 -19.77 1.07
C LEU A 253 4.18 -20.56 2.21
N ASP A 254 4.91 -19.89 3.10
CA ASP A 254 5.54 -20.53 4.27
C ASP A 254 4.50 -21.26 5.12
N LEU A 255 3.36 -20.60 5.39
CA LEU A 255 2.26 -21.19 6.15
C LEU A 255 1.63 -22.39 5.44
N LEU A 256 1.52 -22.36 4.11
CA LEU A 256 1.01 -23.48 3.32
C LEU A 256 1.93 -24.70 3.39
N LEU A 257 3.24 -24.48 3.22
CA LEU A 257 4.24 -25.54 3.33
C LEU A 257 4.22 -26.19 4.72
N LEU A 258 4.25 -25.36 5.77
CA LEU A 258 4.19 -25.85 7.15
C LEU A 258 2.89 -26.61 7.45
N LYS A 259 1.75 -26.09 6.99
CA LYS A 259 0.43 -26.75 7.17
C LYS A 259 0.37 -28.10 6.44
N ALA A 260 1.07 -28.23 5.31
CA ALA A 260 1.15 -29.46 4.53
C ALA A 260 2.18 -30.46 5.09
N GLY A 261 2.83 -30.17 6.23
CA GLY A 261 3.83 -31.06 6.83
C GLY A 261 5.19 -31.04 6.12
N LEU A 262 5.48 -29.96 5.38
CA LEU A 262 6.76 -29.78 4.69
C LEU A 262 7.71 -28.91 5.52
N THR A 263 9.01 -29.23 5.48
CA THR A 263 10.05 -28.41 6.09
C THR A 263 10.14 -27.08 5.34
N ALA A 264 10.25 -25.97 6.08
CA ALA A 264 10.25 -24.62 5.51
C ALA A 264 11.48 -23.79 5.95
N TYR A 265 12.67 -24.42 6.00
CA TYR A 265 13.88 -23.76 6.51
C TYR A 265 15.15 -23.96 5.67
N HIS A 266 15.15 -24.80 4.63
CA HIS A 266 16.31 -24.98 3.74
C HIS A 266 16.27 -23.95 2.60
N MET A 267 16.63 -22.72 2.93
CA MET A 267 16.71 -21.62 1.95
C MET A 267 17.86 -21.84 0.99
N VAL A 268 17.58 -21.73 -0.31
CA VAL A 268 18.57 -21.85 -1.37
C VAL A 268 18.47 -20.68 -2.34
N GLN A 269 19.59 -20.29 -2.93
CA GLN A 269 19.65 -19.20 -3.90
C GLN A 269 19.91 -19.78 -5.30
N ILE A 270 18.98 -19.57 -6.23
CA ILE A 270 19.21 -19.82 -7.65
C ILE A 270 20.12 -18.71 -8.15
N ALA A 271 21.34 -19.06 -8.55
CA ALA A 271 22.26 -18.15 -9.21
C ALA A 271 22.05 -18.25 -10.72
N TYR A 272 21.74 -17.12 -11.33
CA TYR A 272 21.56 -17.00 -12.76
C TYR A 272 22.85 -16.54 -13.44
N ASP A 273 23.06 -17.01 -14.66
CA ASP A 273 24.07 -16.48 -15.58
C ASP A 273 23.41 -15.76 -16.75
N LYS A 274 24.05 -14.72 -17.26
CA LYS A 274 23.58 -13.94 -18.42
C LYS A 274 24.68 -13.95 -19.49
N PRO A 275 24.73 -14.98 -20.33
CA PRO A 275 25.78 -15.09 -21.36
C PRO A 275 25.81 -13.88 -22.31
N ASP A 276 24.64 -13.27 -22.57
CA ASP A 276 24.49 -12.13 -23.48
C ASP A 276 24.25 -10.78 -22.75
N SER A 277 24.64 -10.63 -21.49
CA SER A 277 24.34 -9.39 -20.75
C SER A 277 25.12 -8.20 -21.29
N SER A 278 24.42 -7.11 -21.62
CA SER A 278 25.07 -5.80 -21.69
C SER A 278 25.43 -5.31 -20.28
N ALA A 279 26.44 -4.45 -20.16
CA ALA A 279 26.82 -3.79 -18.90
C ALA A 279 25.69 -2.95 -18.26
N ARG A 280 24.60 -2.68 -19.00
CA ARG A 280 23.44 -1.90 -18.54
C ARG A 280 22.32 -2.75 -17.92
N ASP A 281 22.46 -4.07 -17.90
CA ASP A 281 21.42 -4.96 -17.41
C ASP A 281 21.41 -5.05 -15.87
N THR A 282 20.46 -4.36 -15.26
CA THR A 282 20.29 -4.29 -13.80
C THR A 282 19.42 -5.41 -13.21
N ARG A 283 19.02 -6.40 -14.00
CA ARG A 283 18.19 -7.52 -13.50
C ARG A 283 18.95 -8.31 -12.44
N CYS A 284 18.26 -8.70 -11.37
CA CYS A 284 18.85 -9.53 -10.32
C CYS A 284 19.32 -10.87 -10.90
N LEU A 285 20.58 -11.22 -10.65
CA LEU A 285 21.21 -12.49 -11.04
C LEU A 285 20.98 -13.60 -10.02
N SER A 286 20.03 -13.38 -9.10
CA SER A 286 19.70 -14.39 -8.13
C SER A 286 18.23 -14.35 -7.76
N GLN A 287 17.72 -15.51 -7.39
CA GLN A 287 16.36 -15.67 -6.90
C GLN A 287 16.36 -16.62 -5.71
N LEU A 288 15.55 -16.27 -4.72
CA LEU A 288 15.35 -17.10 -3.55
C LEU A 288 14.44 -18.27 -3.89
N ALA A 289 14.81 -19.45 -3.45
CA ALA A 289 14.01 -20.66 -3.48
C ALA A 289 14.17 -21.39 -2.15
N MET A 290 13.41 -22.46 -1.98
CA MET A 290 13.44 -23.29 -0.79
C MET A 290 13.42 -24.75 -1.21
N VAL A 291 14.30 -25.51 -0.57
CA VAL A 291 14.22 -26.96 -0.60
C VAL A 291 13.32 -27.40 0.54
N VAL A 292 12.37 -28.29 0.24
CA VAL A 292 11.42 -28.78 1.22
C VAL A 292 11.46 -30.31 1.25
N PHE A 293 11.29 -30.87 2.44
CA PHE A 293 11.22 -32.30 2.70
C PHE A 293 9.93 -32.58 3.46
N HIS A 294 9.40 -33.79 3.36
CA HIS A 294 8.28 -34.17 4.21
C HIS A 294 8.76 -34.42 5.64
N ALA A 295 8.07 -33.87 6.64
CA ALA A 295 8.43 -33.98 8.05
C ALA A 295 8.27 -35.39 8.65
N ASN A 296 7.86 -36.38 7.84
CA ASN A 296 7.71 -37.78 8.29
C ASN A 296 9.05 -38.52 8.31
N PHE A 297 10.09 -37.94 7.69
CA PHE A 297 11.41 -38.53 7.60
C PHE A 297 12.39 -37.70 8.43
N ASP A 298 13.13 -38.36 9.32
CA ASP A 298 14.15 -37.71 10.15
C ASP A 298 15.36 -37.23 9.32
N ALA A 299 15.64 -37.93 8.22
CA ALA A 299 16.69 -37.60 7.28
C ALA A 299 16.23 -37.86 5.83
N CYS A 300 16.60 -36.96 4.92
CA CYS A 300 16.42 -37.11 3.47
C CYS A 300 17.80 -37.22 2.82
N ASP A 301 17.94 -38.06 1.80
CA ASP A 301 19.23 -38.30 1.11
C ASP A 301 19.82 -37.01 0.52
N PHE A 302 18.96 -36.06 0.16
CA PHE A 302 19.37 -34.76 -0.38
C PHE A 302 19.84 -33.75 0.66
N MET A 303 19.72 -34.03 1.97
CA MET A 303 20.24 -33.13 3.02
C MET A 303 21.75 -32.89 2.87
N GLU A 304 22.47 -33.92 2.44
CA GLU A 304 23.92 -33.87 2.25
C GLU A 304 24.32 -33.33 0.87
N SER A 305 23.33 -33.02 0.01
CA SER A 305 23.59 -32.49 -1.32
C SER A 305 24.28 -31.14 -1.26
N ARG A 306 25.10 -30.87 -2.28
CA ARG A 306 25.87 -29.63 -2.36
C ARG A 306 24.96 -28.41 -2.32
N ALA A 307 23.85 -28.44 -3.06
CA ALA A 307 22.94 -27.31 -3.14
C ALA A 307 22.26 -26.97 -1.80
N VAL A 308 21.90 -27.99 -1.00
CA VAL A 308 21.30 -27.79 0.33
C VAL A 308 22.34 -27.28 1.33
N LYS A 309 23.55 -27.86 1.33
CA LYS A 309 24.65 -27.44 2.22
C LYS A 309 25.19 -26.04 1.93
N GLU A 310 25.38 -25.73 0.64
CA GLU A 310 25.90 -24.43 0.22
C GLU A 310 24.80 -23.35 0.15
N GLY A 311 23.52 -23.75 0.20
CA GLY A 311 22.40 -22.83 0.05
C GLY A 311 22.33 -22.20 -1.34
N ARG A 312 22.80 -22.90 -2.39
CA ARG A 312 22.94 -22.33 -3.74
C ARG A 312 22.74 -23.35 -4.85
N PHE A 313 21.98 -22.97 -5.87
CA PHE A 313 21.79 -23.69 -7.14
C PHE A 313 22.37 -22.88 -8.31
N GLY A 314 22.89 -23.55 -9.33
CA GLY A 314 23.36 -22.92 -10.58
C GLY A 314 24.88 -22.91 -10.76
N PRO A 315 25.38 -22.23 -11.82
CA PRO A 315 24.69 -21.19 -12.58
C PRO A 315 23.58 -21.72 -13.52
N VAL A 316 22.44 -21.02 -13.56
CA VAL A 316 21.33 -21.27 -14.50
C VAL A 316 21.33 -20.19 -15.58
N PRO A 317 21.53 -20.52 -16.87
CA PRO A 317 21.54 -19.53 -17.93
C PRO A 317 20.15 -18.87 -18.11
N LEU A 318 20.11 -17.54 -18.14
CA LEU A 318 18.88 -16.79 -18.45
C LEU A 318 18.63 -16.76 -19.95
N ILE A 319 17.43 -17.19 -20.34
CA ILE A 319 16.94 -17.06 -21.71
C ILE A 319 16.42 -15.65 -21.95
N ARG A 320 16.72 -15.08 -23.13
CA ARG A 320 16.20 -13.77 -23.51
C ARG A 320 14.72 -13.91 -23.84
N VAL A 321 13.94 -12.87 -23.54
CA VAL A 321 12.48 -12.89 -23.83
C VAL A 321 12.22 -13.08 -25.32
N ALA A 322 13.12 -12.60 -26.18
CA ALA A 322 13.04 -12.77 -27.63
C ALA A 322 13.20 -14.24 -28.09
N ASP A 323 13.87 -15.07 -27.27
CA ASP A 323 14.07 -16.49 -27.56
C ASP A 323 12.95 -17.35 -26.93
N MET A 324 11.94 -16.73 -26.29
CA MET A 324 10.78 -17.46 -25.77
C MET A 324 9.82 -17.82 -26.91
N ILE A 325 9.29 -19.05 -26.88
CA ILE A 325 8.28 -19.55 -27.81
C ILE A 325 7.05 -18.64 -27.79
N GLY A 326 6.60 -18.22 -28.97
CA GLY A 326 5.46 -17.31 -29.12
C GLY A 326 5.78 -15.85 -28.78
N PHE A 327 7.06 -15.48 -28.68
CA PHE A 327 7.44 -14.07 -28.63
C PHE A 327 7.05 -13.35 -29.92
N ASP A 328 6.24 -12.30 -29.76
CA ASP A 328 5.89 -11.35 -30.81
C ASP A 328 6.31 -9.95 -30.33
N GLU A 329 7.14 -9.26 -31.12
CA GLU A 329 7.63 -7.93 -30.79
C GLU A 329 6.49 -6.91 -30.66
N ALA A 330 5.41 -7.06 -31.45
CA ALA A 330 4.23 -6.22 -31.37
C ALA A 330 3.38 -6.52 -30.12
N ARG A 331 3.49 -7.72 -29.56
CA ARG A 331 2.66 -8.22 -28.45
C ARG A 331 3.52 -8.83 -27.35
N ARG A 332 4.49 -8.05 -26.86
CA ARG A 332 5.42 -8.50 -25.83
C ARG A 332 4.66 -9.10 -24.64
N PRO A 333 4.86 -10.40 -24.32
CA PRO A 333 4.08 -11.07 -23.29
C PRO A 333 4.33 -10.44 -21.92
N ALA A 334 3.26 -10.24 -21.16
CA ALA A 334 3.30 -9.74 -19.80
C ALA A 334 4.12 -10.69 -18.88
N PRO A 335 4.65 -10.22 -17.73
CA PRO A 335 5.36 -11.07 -16.78
C PRO A 335 4.65 -12.38 -16.43
N SER A 336 3.34 -12.36 -16.19
CA SER A 336 2.52 -13.55 -15.91
C SER A 336 2.43 -14.49 -17.11
N ALA A 337 2.21 -13.95 -18.31
CA ALA A 337 2.17 -14.73 -19.54
C ALA A 337 3.52 -15.42 -19.84
N ARG A 338 4.65 -14.82 -19.43
CA ARG A 338 5.98 -15.42 -19.58
C ARG A 338 6.20 -16.59 -18.63
N THR A 339 5.75 -16.49 -17.38
CA THR A 339 5.79 -17.62 -16.43
C THR A 339 4.89 -18.78 -16.86
N GLU A 340 3.90 -18.53 -17.72
CA GLU A 340 3.00 -19.56 -18.24
C GLU A 340 3.53 -20.31 -19.47
N GLN A 341 4.57 -19.85 -20.17
CA GLN A 341 5.07 -20.50 -21.40
C GLN A 341 5.83 -21.81 -21.09
N LYS A 342 5.31 -22.96 -21.58
CA LYS A 342 5.83 -24.34 -21.38
C LYS A 342 7.02 -24.63 -22.31
N GLY A 343 7.79 -25.68 -21.98
CA GLY A 343 8.62 -26.41 -22.95
C GLY A 343 9.87 -25.70 -23.44
N LEU A 344 10.24 -24.61 -22.79
CA LEU A 344 11.38 -23.84 -23.24
C LEU A 344 12.67 -24.56 -22.86
N PRO A 345 13.73 -24.45 -23.66
CA PRO A 345 15.07 -24.86 -23.29
C PRO A 345 15.52 -24.37 -21.89
N CYS A 346 14.87 -23.33 -21.32
CA CYS A 346 15.18 -22.87 -19.98
C CYS A 346 14.82 -23.88 -18.89
N HIS A 347 13.75 -24.66 -19.09
CA HIS A 347 13.35 -25.65 -18.10
C HIS A 347 14.39 -26.76 -18.03
N ASP A 348 14.83 -27.28 -19.18
CA ASP A 348 15.94 -28.25 -19.26
C ASP A 348 17.20 -27.74 -18.57
N LEU A 349 17.61 -26.51 -18.87
CA LEU A 349 18.81 -25.91 -18.27
C LEU A 349 18.67 -25.71 -16.75
N MET A 350 17.46 -25.44 -16.27
CA MET A 350 17.17 -25.34 -14.84
C MET A 350 17.20 -26.72 -14.18
N VAL A 351 16.63 -27.73 -14.82
CA VAL A 351 16.64 -29.11 -14.35
C VAL A 351 18.06 -29.65 -14.31
N ASP A 352 18.86 -29.44 -15.36
CA ASP A 352 20.25 -29.85 -15.40
C ASP A 352 21.07 -29.22 -14.25
N ALA A 353 20.87 -27.92 -14.02
CA ALA A 353 21.51 -27.23 -12.90
C ALA A 353 21.04 -27.75 -11.53
N MET A 354 19.76 -28.13 -11.40
CA MET A 354 19.23 -28.77 -10.19
C MET A 354 19.85 -30.14 -9.96
N LEU A 355 19.86 -31.01 -10.98
CA LEU A 355 20.45 -32.35 -10.91
C LEU A 355 21.95 -32.29 -10.54
N GLN A 356 22.69 -31.36 -11.15
CA GLN A 356 24.10 -31.13 -10.82
C GLN A 356 24.29 -30.66 -9.38
N GLY A 357 23.47 -29.73 -8.90
CA GLY A 357 23.53 -29.23 -7.53
C GLY A 357 23.12 -30.26 -6.48
N MET A 358 22.25 -31.20 -6.84
CA MET A 358 21.75 -32.25 -5.98
C MET A 358 22.66 -33.49 -5.91
N ASN A 359 23.84 -33.46 -6.55
CA ASN A 359 24.77 -34.59 -6.67
C ASN A 359 24.16 -35.83 -7.33
N VAL A 360 23.17 -35.64 -8.21
CA VAL A 360 22.56 -36.73 -8.98
C VAL A 360 23.53 -37.19 -10.07
N SER A 361 23.92 -38.46 -10.01
CA SER A 361 24.85 -39.09 -10.95
C SER A 361 24.22 -39.32 -12.33
N ALA A 362 24.99 -39.83 -13.29
CA ALA A 362 24.45 -40.22 -14.60
C ALA A 362 23.65 -41.54 -14.55
N GLY A 363 23.88 -42.37 -13.54
CA GLY A 363 23.17 -43.64 -13.35
C GLY A 363 21.87 -43.50 -12.56
N ASP A 364 21.66 -42.35 -11.91
CA ASP A 364 20.51 -42.11 -11.05
C ASP A 364 19.27 -41.82 -11.91
N ARG A 365 18.14 -42.35 -11.46
CA ARG A 365 16.84 -42.14 -12.11
C ARG A 365 16.12 -41.01 -11.41
N VAL A 366 15.73 -40.00 -12.18
CA VAL A 366 15.06 -38.82 -11.64
C VAL A 366 13.76 -38.54 -12.37
N ILE A 367 12.71 -38.39 -11.58
CA ILE A 367 11.40 -37.94 -12.05
C ILE A 367 11.21 -36.50 -11.61
N LEU A 368 10.85 -35.66 -12.55
CA LEU A 368 10.52 -34.27 -12.29
C LEU A 368 9.01 -34.07 -12.40
N LEU A 369 8.42 -33.64 -11.30
CA LEU A 369 7.02 -33.26 -11.25
C LEU A 369 6.93 -31.73 -11.19
N ASP A 370 6.44 -31.08 -12.25
CA ASP A 370 6.36 -29.61 -12.32
C ASP A 370 4.95 -29.12 -11.92
N LEU A 371 4.81 -28.72 -10.66
CA LEU A 371 3.56 -28.30 -10.03
C LEU A 371 3.37 -26.80 -10.20
N LEU A 372 2.88 -26.37 -11.36
CA LEU A 372 2.64 -24.96 -11.64
C LEU A 372 1.19 -24.56 -11.32
N PRO A 373 0.95 -23.58 -10.42
CA PRO A 373 -0.40 -23.20 -10.01
C PRO A 373 -1.27 -22.73 -11.18
N ASN A 374 -0.70 -22.01 -12.14
CA ASN A 374 -1.44 -21.53 -13.33
C ASN A 374 -1.60 -22.61 -14.42
N ARG A 375 -1.14 -23.84 -14.15
CA ARG A 375 -1.17 -24.98 -15.07
C ARG A 375 -1.70 -26.26 -14.44
N LEU A 376 -2.38 -26.17 -13.30
CA LEU A 376 -3.43 -27.15 -13.00
C LEU A 376 -4.41 -27.02 -14.18
N LEU A 377 -4.13 -27.78 -15.25
CA LEU A 377 -5.11 -28.22 -16.23
C LEU A 377 -6.34 -28.53 -15.40
N ASP A 378 -7.48 -27.97 -15.78
CA ASP A 378 -8.76 -28.23 -15.14
C ASP A 378 -8.84 -29.73 -14.85
N MET A 379 -8.49 -30.16 -13.63
CA MET A 379 -8.35 -31.58 -13.31
C MET A 379 -9.73 -32.21 -13.26
N ASN A 380 -10.77 -31.37 -13.32
CA ASN A 380 -12.14 -31.77 -13.65
C ASN A 380 -12.27 -32.36 -15.07
N ALA A 381 -11.36 -32.07 -16.01
CA ALA A 381 -11.29 -32.77 -17.30
C ALA A 381 -10.78 -34.21 -17.15
N PHE A 382 -10.06 -34.51 -16.06
CA PHE A 382 -9.63 -35.85 -15.64
C PHE A 382 -10.49 -36.39 -14.49
N ASN A 383 -11.78 -36.04 -14.44
CA ASN A 383 -12.75 -36.41 -13.38
C ASN A 383 -12.96 -37.92 -13.11
N GLY A 384 -12.13 -38.81 -13.65
CA GLY A 384 -12.10 -40.23 -13.30
C GLY A 384 -10.76 -40.76 -12.79
N TRP A 385 -9.68 -39.98 -12.84
CA TRP A 385 -8.33 -40.42 -12.50
C TRP A 385 -7.77 -39.50 -11.41
N ASP A 386 -7.88 -39.94 -10.15
CA ASP A 386 -7.11 -39.39 -9.04
C ASP A 386 -5.60 -39.37 -9.44
N ILE A 387 -4.81 -38.39 -8.99
CA ILE A 387 -3.34 -38.40 -9.13
C ILE A 387 -2.76 -39.73 -8.66
N MET A 388 -3.34 -40.32 -7.62
CA MET A 388 -2.99 -41.66 -7.16
C MET A 388 -3.32 -42.70 -8.22
N SER A 389 -4.42 -42.59 -8.98
CA SER A 389 -4.71 -43.49 -10.11
C SER A 389 -3.76 -43.29 -11.30
N LEU A 390 -3.33 -42.06 -11.60
CA LEU A 390 -2.32 -41.80 -12.64
C LEU A 390 -0.95 -42.35 -12.20
N LEU A 391 -0.53 -42.06 -10.97
CA LEU A 391 0.68 -42.61 -10.36
C LEU A 391 0.59 -44.14 -10.27
N PHE A 392 -0.55 -44.70 -9.88
CA PHE A 392 -0.77 -46.14 -9.77
C PHE A 392 -0.85 -46.81 -11.13
N ALA A 393 -1.38 -46.16 -12.17
CA ALA A 393 -1.32 -46.64 -13.55
C ALA A 393 0.11 -46.59 -14.10
N ILE A 394 0.88 -45.54 -13.80
CA ILE A 394 2.30 -45.46 -14.12
C ILE A 394 3.07 -46.56 -13.37
N ILE A 395 2.78 -46.79 -12.10
CA ILE A 395 3.43 -47.83 -11.26
C ILE A 395 3.05 -49.24 -11.74
N ILE A 396 1.77 -49.51 -12.01
CA ILE A 396 1.30 -50.82 -12.51
C ILE A 396 1.82 -51.10 -13.91
N PHE A 397 1.80 -50.13 -14.82
CA PHE A 397 2.30 -50.33 -16.18
C PHE A 397 3.82 -50.62 -16.17
N ASN A 398 4.57 -49.98 -15.26
CA ASN A 398 5.99 -50.27 -15.06
C ASN A 398 6.26 -51.62 -14.37
N LEU A 399 5.37 -52.14 -13.51
CA LEU A 399 5.54 -53.46 -12.90
C LEU A 399 5.34 -54.64 -13.89
N PHE A 400 4.70 -54.41 -15.04
CA PHE A 400 4.31 -55.46 -15.98
C PHE A 400 5.08 -55.44 -17.32
N CYS A 401 5.86 -54.40 -17.63
CA CYS A 401 6.58 -54.27 -18.90
C CYS A 401 8.11 -54.34 -18.71
N GLY A 402 8.59 -55.53 -18.36
CA GLY A 402 10.01 -55.82 -18.17
C GLY A 402 10.78 -56.01 -19.47
N GLU A 403 11.44 -54.95 -19.93
CA GLU A 403 12.54 -55.06 -20.90
C GLU A 403 13.79 -54.32 -20.39
N SER A 404 14.90 -55.05 -20.36
CA SER A 404 16.19 -54.58 -19.86
C SER A 404 16.84 -53.57 -20.81
N TYR A 405 16.96 -52.32 -20.38
CA TYR A 405 17.71 -51.27 -21.08
C TYR A 405 19.22 -51.31 -20.79
N PRO A 406 20.08 -50.85 -21.73
CA PRO A 406 21.52 -50.79 -21.54
C PRO A 406 21.91 -49.79 -20.43
N ALA A 407 22.85 -50.23 -19.58
CA ALA A 407 23.36 -49.45 -18.47
C ALA A 407 24.04 -48.14 -18.95
N GLY A 408 23.57 -46.99 -18.46
CA GLY A 408 24.28 -45.70 -18.61
C GLY A 408 23.47 -44.49 -19.11
N GLY A 409 22.16 -44.63 -19.34
CA GLY A 409 21.31 -43.51 -19.76
C GLY A 409 20.56 -42.85 -18.61
N ARG A 410 20.63 -41.52 -18.48
CA ARG A 410 19.67 -40.75 -17.66
C ARG A 410 18.32 -40.80 -18.33
N SER A 411 17.29 -41.19 -17.58
CA SER A 411 15.89 -41.13 -18.03
C SER A 411 15.20 -40.06 -17.21
N LEU A 412 14.73 -39.01 -17.89
CA LEU A 412 14.00 -37.89 -17.27
C LEU A 412 12.55 -37.95 -17.74
N LEU A 413 11.64 -38.21 -16.80
CA LEU A 413 10.21 -38.06 -17.04
C LEU A 413 9.77 -36.71 -16.46
N VAL A 414 9.28 -35.81 -17.32
CA VAL A 414 8.67 -34.54 -16.93
C VAL A 414 7.16 -34.69 -17.08
N LEU A 415 6.43 -34.70 -15.95
CA LEU A 415 4.97 -34.77 -15.91
C LEU A 415 4.35 -33.37 -15.75
#